data_AF-A0A7C7WN32-F1
#
_entry.id   AF-A0A7C7WN32-F1
#
_cell.length_a   1.000
_cell.length_b   1.000
_cell.length_c   1.000
_cell.angle_alpha   90.00
_cell.angle_beta   90.00
_cell.angle_gamma   90.00
#
_symmetry.space_group_name_H-M   'P 1'
#
loop_
_entity.id
_entity.type
_entity.pdbx_description
1 polymer ?
#
loop_
_entity_poly.entity_id
_entity_poly.type
_entity_poly.pdbx_seq_one_letter_code
_entity_poly.pdbx_strand_id
1 'polypeptide(L)'
;MTGRIRERLAPGAGRDGLPTAQSLHTTADYYRSGFDATHGGLGGQQKFPSSLSVRMLLRHHRRTGDGESLTMATRTLEAMAAGGIRDQVGGGFHRYSTDPQWLVPHFEQMLYDNALLVPAYLEAYQVTGREDFADVARDILRYVERDMTAPDGAFYSATDADSLGPDGER
;
A
#
# COMPACT_ATOMS: atom_id res chain seq x y z
N MET A 1 -21.51 7.67 28.54
CA MET A 1 -20.47 7.15 27.61
C MET A 1 -20.03 8.18 26.55
N THR A 2 -20.55 9.41 26.56
CA THR A 2 -20.37 10.43 25.50
C THR A 2 -19.26 11.46 25.78
N GLY A 3 -18.85 11.63 27.05
CA GLY A 3 -17.81 12.61 27.44
C GLY A 3 -16.41 12.24 26.97
N ARG A 4 -16.01 10.97 27.14
CA ARG A 4 -14.68 10.47 26.73
C ARG A 4 -14.44 10.49 25.22
N ILE A 5 -15.52 10.36 24.42
CA ILE A 5 -15.43 10.46 22.95
C ILE A 5 -15.19 11.91 22.54
N ARG A 6 -15.86 12.88 23.20
CA ARG A 6 -15.65 14.31 22.95
C ARG A 6 -14.25 14.76 23.36
N GLU A 7 -13.68 14.19 24.41
CA GLU A 7 -12.31 14.49 24.86
C GLU A 7 -11.24 13.95 23.90
N ARG A 8 -11.49 12.79 23.25
CA ARG A 8 -10.59 12.21 22.23
C ARG A 8 -10.75 12.83 20.85
N LEU A 9 -11.92 13.40 20.55
CA LEU A 9 -12.23 14.09 19.29
C LEU A 9 -12.11 15.61 19.40
N ALA A 10 -11.87 16.14 20.61
CA ALA A 10 -11.46 17.53 20.76
C ALA A 10 -10.21 17.69 19.91
N PRO A 11 -10.13 18.72 19.03
CA PRO A 11 -8.89 19.02 18.35
C PRO A 11 -7.84 19.22 19.44
N GLY A 12 -7.00 18.21 19.65
CA GLY A 12 -5.86 18.33 20.53
C GLY A 12 -5.11 19.56 20.07
N ALA A 13 -4.76 20.45 21.02
CA ALA A 13 -4.10 21.72 20.74
C ALA A 13 -3.12 21.53 19.57
N GLY A 14 -3.55 21.99 18.40
CA GLY A 14 -2.86 21.71 17.16
C GLY A 14 -1.46 22.25 17.32
N ARG A 15 -0.45 21.47 16.91
CA ARG A 15 0.86 22.04 16.66
C ARG A 15 0.66 23.09 15.56
N ASP A 16 0.53 24.35 15.95
CA ASP A 16 0.41 25.49 15.04
C ASP A 16 1.68 25.54 14.19
N GLY A 17 1.60 24.98 12.99
CA GLY A 17 2.70 24.96 12.04
C GLY A 17 2.45 23.98 10.89
N LEU A 18 2.64 24.46 9.66
CA LEU A 18 2.73 23.58 8.50
C LEU A 18 3.86 22.56 8.70
N PRO A 19 3.76 21.35 8.12
CA PRO A 19 4.85 20.38 8.16
C PRO A 19 6.18 20.98 7.68
N THR A 20 7.26 20.69 8.41
CA THR A 20 8.62 21.19 8.12
C THR A 20 9.51 20.08 7.57
N ALA A 21 10.75 20.40 7.17
CA ALA A 21 11.75 19.39 6.84
C ALA A 21 11.98 18.40 8.00
N GLN A 22 11.97 18.89 9.25
CA GLN A 22 12.08 18.04 10.43
C GLN A 22 10.91 17.04 10.53
N SER A 23 9.70 17.44 10.12
CA SER A 23 8.54 16.54 10.08
C SER A 23 8.76 15.35 9.15
N LEU A 24 9.48 15.53 8.03
CA LEU A 24 9.84 14.43 7.12
C LEU A 24 10.82 13.46 7.78
N HIS A 25 11.84 13.96 8.47
CA HIS A 25 12.80 13.12 9.20
C HIS A 25 12.12 12.33 10.32
N THR A 26 11.31 12.98 11.16
CA THR A 26 10.57 12.31 12.23
C THR A 26 9.61 11.24 11.68
N THR A 27 9.00 11.48 10.52
CA THR A 27 8.13 10.48 9.88
C THR A 27 8.94 9.30 9.34
N ALA A 28 10.14 9.52 8.81
CA ALA A 28 11.02 8.44 8.36
C ALA A 28 11.52 7.60 9.54
N ASP A 29 11.87 8.24 10.66
CA ASP A 29 12.27 7.57 11.90
C ASP A 29 11.13 6.71 12.47
N TYR A 30 9.88 7.22 12.40
CA TYR A 30 8.70 6.45 12.78
C TYR A 30 8.58 5.17 11.94
N TYR A 31 8.64 5.26 10.61
CA TYR A 31 8.58 4.09 9.75
C TYR A 31 9.75 3.13 9.97
N ARG A 32 10.96 3.66 10.21
CA ARG A 32 12.15 2.88 10.53
C ARG A 32 11.98 2.05 11.79
N SER A 33 11.44 2.64 12.85
CA SER A 33 11.22 1.95 14.13
C SER A 33 10.24 0.76 14.04
N GLY A 34 9.29 0.82 13.10
CA GLY A 34 8.27 -0.20 12.90
C GLY A 34 8.53 -1.12 11.72
N PHE A 35 9.66 -0.97 11.03
CA PHE A 35 9.94 -1.67 9.78
C PHE A 35 10.25 -3.15 10.04
N ASP A 36 9.57 -4.03 9.30
CA ASP A 36 9.93 -5.44 9.25
C ASP A 36 11.01 -5.64 8.19
N ALA A 37 12.27 -5.73 8.61
CA ALA A 37 13.39 -5.93 7.70
C ALA A 37 13.39 -7.30 6.98
N THR A 38 12.65 -8.28 7.49
CA THR A 38 12.60 -9.63 6.92
C THR A 38 11.62 -9.68 5.76
N HIS A 39 10.40 -9.19 5.97
CA HIS A 39 9.31 -9.29 4.99
C HIS A 39 8.92 -7.94 4.38
N GLY A 40 9.56 -6.84 4.75
CA GLY A 40 9.18 -5.50 4.30
C GLY A 40 7.85 -5.00 4.90
N GLY A 41 7.59 -3.72 4.69
CA GLY A 41 6.46 -2.99 5.27
C GLY A 41 6.60 -2.77 6.78
N LEU A 42 5.49 -2.36 7.40
CA LEU A 42 5.41 -2.27 8.85
C LEU A 42 5.16 -3.65 9.45
N GLY A 43 5.77 -3.91 10.60
CA GLY A 43 5.53 -5.12 11.38
C GLY A 43 4.07 -5.24 11.83
N GLY A 44 3.60 -6.48 11.99
CA GLY A 44 2.23 -6.79 12.35
C GLY A 44 1.88 -8.23 11.98
N GLN A 45 0.82 -8.76 12.59
CA GLN A 45 0.29 -10.09 12.25
C GLN A 45 -0.39 -10.06 10.87
N GLN A 46 -1.17 -9.02 10.60
CA GLN A 46 -1.75 -8.72 9.30
C GLN A 46 -1.02 -7.54 8.67
N LYS A 47 -0.90 -7.53 7.34
CA LYS A 47 -0.20 -6.46 6.60
C LYS A 47 -1.05 -5.88 5.49
N PHE A 48 -1.03 -4.56 5.39
CA PHE A 48 -1.76 -3.80 4.38
C PHE A 48 -0.76 -3.21 3.37
N PRO A 49 -1.07 -3.23 2.06
CA PRO A 49 -0.19 -2.70 1.02
C PRO A 49 -0.26 -1.16 0.94
N SER A 50 0.16 -0.49 2.02
CA SER A 50 0.08 0.97 2.13
C SER A 50 1.04 1.67 1.17
N SER A 51 0.50 2.25 0.09
CA SER A 51 1.26 3.04 -0.87
C SER A 51 1.82 4.35 -0.29
N LEU A 52 1.15 4.92 0.71
CA LEU A 52 1.50 6.23 1.28
C LEU A 52 2.83 6.19 2.03
N SER A 53 3.06 5.16 2.85
CA SER A 53 4.31 4.99 3.59
C SER A 53 5.48 4.80 2.63
N VAL A 54 5.32 3.94 1.62
CA VAL A 54 6.33 3.69 0.59
C VAL A 54 6.68 4.98 -0.16
N ARG A 55 5.68 5.71 -0.66
CA ARG A 55 5.89 6.97 -1.38
C ARG A 55 6.51 8.04 -0.51
N MET A 56 6.13 8.12 0.76
CA MET A 56 6.76 9.03 1.73
C MET A 56 8.26 8.73 1.85
N LEU A 57 8.66 7.46 1.99
CA LEU A 57 10.05 7.03 2.10
C LEU A 57 10.84 7.27 0.79
N LEU A 58 10.28 6.97 -0.38
CA LEU A 58 10.91 7.28 -1.67
C LEU A 58 11.16 8.78 -1.83
N ARG A 59 10.19 9.60 -1.44
CA ARG A 59 10.27 11.07 -1.49
C ARG A 59 11.21 11.65 -0.46
N HIS A 60 11.37 11.00 0.69
CA HIS A 60 12.38 11.33 1.68
C HIS A 60 13.77 11.06 1.11
N HIS A 61 14.02 9.84 0.60
CA HIS A 61 15.27 9.48 -0.06
C HIS A 61 15.65 10.47 -1.16
N ARG A 62 14.73 10.79 -2.08
CA ARG A 62 14.98 11.76 -3.17
C ARG A 62 15.41 13.14 -2.68
N ARG A 63 14.99 13.56 -1.49
CA ARG A 63 15.31 14.89 -0.92
C ARG A 63 16.62 14.89 -0.13
N THR A 64 16.93 13.79 0.53
CA THR A 64 17.98 13.73 1.56
C THR A 64 19.17 12.86 1.16
N GLY A 65 18.99 11.94 0.21
CA GLY A 65 19.93 10.88 -0.11
C GLY A 65 19.92 9.71 0.88
N ASP A 66 18.98 9.65 1.83
CA ASP A 66 18.92 8.60 2.86
C ASP A 66 18.71 7.21 2.24
N GLY A 67 19.76 6.39 2.22
CA GLY A 67 19.74 5.06 1.59
C GLY A 67 18.86 4.05 2.33
N GLU A 68 18.63 4.25 3.62
CA GLU A 68 17.77 3.38 4.42
C GLU A 68 16.30 3.56 4.05
N SER A 69 15.83 4.79 3.83
CA SER A 69 14.49 5.05 3.30
C SER A 69 14.26 4.40 1.94
N LEU A 70 15.26 4.43 1.06
CA LEU A 70 15.20 3.71 -0.22
C LEU A 70 15.09 2.20 -0.01
N THR A 71 15.92 1.65 0.89
CA THR A 71 15.94 0.23 1.21
C THR A 71 14.58 -0.21 1.75
N MET A 72 14.02 0.50 2.73
CA MET A 72 12.71 0.17 3.29
C MET A 72 11.60 0.20 2.24
N ALA A 73 11.58 1.24 1.39
CA ALA A 73 10.58 1.38 0.34
C ALA A 73 10.67 0.24 -0.69
N THR A 74 11.88 0.00 -1.22
CA THR A 74 12.10 -1.03 -2.25
C THR A 74 11.86 -2.43 -1.71
N ARG A 75 12.33 -2.76 -0.49
CA ARG A 75 12.07 -4.06 0.13
C ARG A 75 10.59 -4.33 0.35
N THR A 76 9.82 -3.31 0.73
CA THR A 76 8.37 -3.42 0.89
C THR A 76 7.71 -3.76 -0.45
N LEU A 77 8.05 -3.03 -1.51
CA LEU A 77 7.49 -3.24 -2.85
C LEU A 77 7.87 -4.60 -3.44
N GLU A 78 9.12 -5.04 -3.25
CA GLU A 78 9.59 -6.35 -3.68
C GLU A 78 8.82 -7.48 -2.98
N ALA A 79 8.70 -7.41 -1.65
CA ALA A 79 8.03 -8.43 -0.87
C ALA A 79 6.53 -8.52 -1.21
N MET A 80 5.87 -7.37 -1.39
CA MET A 80 4.48 -7.36 -1.85
C MET A 80 4.32 -7.94 -3.25
N ALA A 81 5.20 -7.59 -4.20
CA ALA A 81 5.11 -8.08 -5.58
C ALA A 81 5.36 -9.60 -5.68
N ALA A 82 6.26 -10.13 -4.84
CA ALA A 82 6.60 -11.55 -4.78
C ALA A 82 5.62 -12.39 -3.93
N GLY A 83 4.82 -11.75 -3.07
CA GLY A 83 3.87 -12.40 -2.18
C GLY A 83 2.52 -12.73 -2.83
N GLY A 84 1.72 -13.53 -2.14
CA GLY A 84 0.32 -13.81 -2.52
C GLY A 84 -0.63 -12.63 -2.33
N ILE A 85 -0.20 -11.53 -1.72
CA ILE A 85 -0.95 -10.25 -1.71
C ILE A 85 -1.15 -9.68 -3.10
N ARG A 86 -0.22 -9.93 -4.04
CA ARG A 86 -0.41 -9.68 -5.47
C ARG A 86 -0.97 -10.95 -6.08
N ASP A 87 -2.08 -10.83 -6.81
CA ASP A 87 -2.62 -11.95 -7.56
C ASP A 87 -1.65 -12.31 -8.69
N GLN A 88 -0.93 -13.42 -8.53
CA GLN A 88 0.11 -13.86 -9.45
C GLN A 88 -0.46 -14.41 -10.77
N VAL A 89 -1.78 -14.59 -10.87
CA VAL A 89 -2.47 -15.11 -12.06
C VAL A 89 -3.30 -14.01 -12.73
N GLY A 90 -4.17 -13.37 -11.97
CA GLY A 90 -5.07 -12.30 -12.44
C GLY A 90 -4.40 -10.94 -12.55
N GLY A 91 -3.33 -10.69 -11.80
CA GLY A 91 -2.76 -9.35 -11.62
C GLY A 91 -3.57 -8.51 -10.63
N GLY A 92 -3.02 -7.36 -10.26
CA GLY A 92 -3.58 -6.53 -9.19
C GLY A 92 -3.27 -7.06 -7.79
N PHE A 93 -3.70 -6.32 -6.77
CA PHE A 93 -3.46 -6.58 -5.37
C PHE A 93 -4.75 -6.80 -4.59
N HIS A 94 -4.71 -7.78 -3.70
CA HIS A 94 -5.71 -8.00 -2.67
C HIS A 94 -5.59 -6.97 -1.55
N ARG A 95 -6.68 -6.80 -0.79
CA ARG A 95 -6.82 -5.73 0.20
C ARG A 95 -5.77 -5.77 1.31
N TYR A 96 -5.47 -6.96 1.83
CA TYR A 96 -4.46 -7.15 2.87
C TYR A 96 -4.01 -8.62 2.93
N SER A 97 -2.85 -8.86 3.54
CA SER A 97 -2.36 -10.19 3.87
C SER A 97 -2.70 -10.51 5.32
N THR A 98 -3.20 -11.73 5.55
CA THR A 98 -3.54 -12.21 6.89
C THR A 98 -2.33 -12.63 7.71
N ASP A 99 -1.18 -12.78 7.06
CA ASP A 99 0.13 -13.13 7.62
C ASP A 99 1.20 -12.04 7.40
N PRO A 100 2.32 -12.07 8.15
CA PRO A 100 3.39 -11.10 8.01
C PRO A 100 4.24 -11.24 6.74
N GLN A 101 4.17 -12.36 6.04
CA GLN A 101 5.05 -12.69 4.91
C GLN A 101 4.47 -12.24 3.56
N TRP A 102 3.27 -11.65 3.56
CA TRP A 102 2.51 -11.28 2.37
C TRP A 102 1.98 -12.49 1.57
N LEU A 103 1.83 -13.66 2.18
CA LEU A 103 1.55 -14.91 1.46
C LEU A 103 0.05 -15.22 1.33
N VAL A 104 -0.75 -14.95 2.36
CA VAL A 104 -2.15 -15.37 2.46
C VAL A 104 -3.06 -14.15 2.35
N PRO A 105 -3.60 -13.84 1.16
CA PRO A 105 -4.42 -12.67 0.96
C PRO A 105 -5.82 -12.83 1.58
N HIS A 106 -6.39 -11.69 1.96
CA HIS A 106 -7.84 -11.54 1.99
C HIS A 106 -8.32 -11.25 0.57
N PHE A 107 -8.91 -12.25 -0.09
CA PHE A 107 -9.07 -12.31 -1.55
C PHE A 107 -9.86 -11.18 -2.22
N GLU A 108 -10.57 -10.34 -1.46
CA GLU A 108 -11.14 -9.09 -1.96
C GLU A 108 -10.06 -8.19 -2.59
N GLN A 109 -10.32 -7.65 -3.78
CA GLN A 109 -9.49 -6.61 -4.38
C GLN A 109 -10.28 -5.31 -4.51
N MET A 110 -9.65 -4.19 -4.14
CA MET A 110 -10.31 -2.88 -4.21
C MET A 110 -9.61 -1.96 -5.18
N LEU A 111 -10.40 -1.15 -5.89
CA LEU A 111 -9.91 -0.21 -6.89
C LEU A 111 -8.92 0.77 -6.28
N TYR A 112 -9.24 1.34 -5.12
CA TYR A 112 -8.42 2.40 -4.53
C TYR A 112 -7.06 1.89 -4.08
N ASP A 113 -6.96 0.66 -3.54
CA ASP A 113 -5.68 0.07 -3.17
C ASP A 113 -4.79 -0.09 -4.40
N ASN A 114 -5.34 -0.67 -5.47
CA ASN A 114 -4.64 -0.84 -6.75
C ASN A 114 -4.25 0.50 -7.37
N ALA A 115 -5.19 1.44 -7.52
CA ALA A 115 -4.94 2.75 -8.09
C ALA A 115 -3.86 3.55 -7.33
N LEU A 116 -3.82 3.41 -6.00
CA LEU A 116 -2.81 4.08 -5.18
C LEU A 116 -1.44 3.38 -5.20
N LEU A 117 -1.38 2.08 -5.49
CA LEU A 117 -0.12 1.34 -5.66
C LEU A 117 0.59 1.65 -6.98
N VAL A 118 -0.14 1.95 -8.06
CA VAL A 118 0.45 2.35 -9.35
C VAL A 118 1.50 3.46 -9.20
N PRO A 119 1.21 4.63 -8.57
CA PRO A 119 2.21 5.66 -8.41
C PRO A 119 3.32 5.27 -7.42
N ALA A 120 3.11 4.33 -6.49
CA ALA A 120 4.17 3.86 -5.60
C ALA A 120 5.23 3.06 -6.38
N TYR A 121 4.79 2.09 -7.18
CA TYR A 121 5.67 1.31 -8.05
C TYR A 121 6.31 2.19 -9.14
N LEU A 122 5.57 3.13 -9.73
CA LEU A 122 6.13 4.06 -10.71
C LEU A 122 7.18 5.01 -10.09
N GLU A 123 6.93 5.57 -8.90
CA GLU A 123 7.92 6.38 -8.19
C GLU A 123 9.18 5.54 -7.85
N ALA A 124 9.03 4.26 -7.51
CA ALA A 124 10.16 3.37 -7.26
C ALA A 124 10.97 3.09 -8.54
N TYR A 125 10.31 2.86 -9.68
CA TYR A 125 10.97 2.77 -10.98
C TYR A 125 11.77 4.05 -11.28
N GLN A 126 11.16 5.22 -11.14
CA GLN A 126 11.82 6.50 -11.40
C GLN A 126 13.05 6.75 -10.52
N VAL A 127 13.03 6.28 -9.27
CA VAL A 127 14.14 6.44 -8.33
C VAL A 127 15.26 5.43 -8.57
N THR A 128 14.92 4.20 -8.96
CA THR A 128 15.89 3.09 -9.01
C THR A 128 16.32 2.69 -10.42
N GLY A 129 15.53 3.04 -11.44
CA GLY A 129 15.69 2.57 -12.82
C GLY A 129 15.35 1.09 -13.04
N ARG A 130 14.79 0.38 -12.04
CA ARG A 130 14.52 -1.05 -12.16
C ARG A 130 13.18 -1.34 -12.84
N GLU A 131 13.24 -2.01 -13.98
CA GLU A 131 12.05 -2.32 -14.80
C GLU A 131 11.03 -3.21 -14.08
N ASP A 132 11.43 -4.04 -13.12
CA ASP A 132 10.50 -4.90 -12.39
C ASP A 132 9.43 -4.10 -11.62
N PHE A 133 9.76 -2.90 -11.11
CA PHE A 133 8.75 -2.01 -10.54
C PHE A 133 7.81 -1.42 -11.59
N ALA A 134 8.32 -1.07 -12.78
CA ALA A 134 7.48 -0.59 -13.87
C ALA A 134 6.53 -1.67 -14.37
N ASP A 135 6.98 -2.92 -14.41
CA ASP A 135 6.17 -4.06 -14.82
C ASP A 135 5.03 -4.34 -13.84
N VAL A 136 5.26 -4.23 -12.53
CA VAL A 136 4.18 -4.32 -11.53
C VAL A 136 3.18 -3.16 -11.69
N ALA A 137 3.63 -1.93 -11.96
CA ALA A 137 2.72 -0.82 -12.21
C ALA A 137 1.84 -1.06 -13.45
N ARG A 138 2.43 -1.57 -14.54
CA ARG A 138 1.70 -1.95 -15.77
C ARG A 138 0.72 -3.11 -15.51
N ASP A 139 1.12 -4.05 -14.67
CA ASP A 139 0.27 -5.18 -14.28
C ASP A 139 -1.00 -4.72 -13.55
N ILE A 140 -0.85 -3.84 -12.56
CA ILE A 140 -2.00 -3.23 -11.89
C ILE A 140 -2.89 -2.48 -12.88
N LEU A 141 -2.31 -1.71 -13.80
CA LEU A 141 -3.08 -0.96 -14.80
C LEU A 141 -3.86 -1.89 -15.75
N ARG A 142 -3.26 -3.01 -16.18
CA ARG A 142 -3.95 -4.03 -16.98
C ARG A 142 -5.12 -4.65 -16.22
N TYR A 143 -4.95 -4.97 -14.94
CA TYR A 143 -6.02 -5.46 -14.08
C TYR A 143 -7.15 -4.42 -13.97
N VAL A 144 -6.83 -3.15 -13.73
CA VAL A 144 -7.83 -2.09 -13.63
C VAL A 144 -8.61 -1.91 -14.94
N GLU A 145 -7.91 -1.91 -16.07
CA GLU A 145 -8.52 -1.81 -17.40
C GLU A 145 -9.42 -3.01 -17.72
N ARG A 146 -8.96 -4.23 -17.42
CA ARG A 146 -9.65 -5.47 -17.78
C ARG A 146 -10.84 -5.78 -16.86
N ASP A 147 -10.65 -5.67 -15.55
CA ASP A 147 -11.60 -6.20 -14.55
C ASP A 147 -12.31 -5.11 -13.77
N MET A 148 -11.69 -3.93 -13.61
CA MET A 148 -12.25 -2.84 -12.80
C MET A 148 -12.91 -1.74 -13.63
N THR A 149 -12.92 -1.84 -14.96
CA THR A 149 -13.54 -0.86 -15.86
C THR A 149 -14.78 -1.44 -16.51
N ALA A 150 -15.92 -0.79 -16.31
CA ALA A 150 -17.19 -1.18 -16.91
C ALA A 150 -17.20 -0.84 -18.42
N PRO A 151 -18.04 -1.51 -19.23
CA PRO A 151 -18.11 -1.27 -20.68
C PRO A 151 -18.48 0.17 -21.09
N ASP A 152 -19.12 0.93 -20.19
CA ASP A 152 -19.48 2.34 -20.37
C ASP A 152 -18.37 3.31 -19.92
N GLY A 153 -17.25 2.80 -19.42
CA GLY A 153 -16.10 3.57 -18.96
C GLY A 153 -16.13 3.96 -17.48
N ALA A 154 -17.16 3.57 -16.72
CA ALA A 154 -17.14 3.72 -15.26
C ALA A 154 -16.14 2.73 -14.62
N PHE A 155 -15.77 2.96 -13.35
CA PHE A 155 -14.95 2.01 -12.59
C PHE A 155 -15.75 1.31 -11.49
N TYR A 156 -15.57 0.00 -11.35
CA TYR A 156 -16.03 -0.76 -10.20
C TYR A 156 -15.22 -0.41 -8.96
N SER A 157 -15.81 -0.47 -7.77
CA SER A 157 -15.10 -0.12 -6.53
C SER A 157 -14.29 -1.28 -5.94
N ALA A 158 -14.78 -2.51 -6.09
CA ALA A 158 -14.20 -3.71 -5.51
C ALA A 158 -14.68 -4.97 -6.24
N THR A 159 -13.89 -6.04 -6.14
CA THR A 159 -14.27 -7.43 -6.45
C THR A 159 -14.28 -8.21 -5.14
N ASP A 160 -15.41 -8.83 -4.83
CA ASP A 160 -15.55 -9.71 -3.66
C ASP A 160 -15.15 -11.14 -4.05
N ALA A 161 -14.57 -11.86 -3.09
CA ALA A 161 -14.20 -13.27 -3.22
C ALA A 161 -15.33 -14.21 -2.78
N ASP A 162 -16.36 -13.69 -2.11
CA ASP A 162 -17.57 -14.46 -1.79
C ASP A 162 -18.33 -14.80 -3.06
N SER A 163 -18.06 -15.99 -3.60
CA SER A 163 -18.94 -16.63 -4.56
C SER A 163 -20.12 -17.20 -3.78
N LEU A 164 -21.35 -16.81 -4.15
CA LEU A 164 -22.53 -17.53 -3.71
C LEU A 164 -22.38 -19.01 -4.12
N GLY A 165 -22.68 -19.94 -3.22
CA GLY A 165 -22.85 -21.34 -3.61
C GLY A 165 -23.94 -21.48 -4.70
N PRO A 166 -24.07 -22.63 -5.38
CA PRO A 166 -25.14 -22.88 -6.36
C PRO A 166 -26.57 -22.64 -5.81
N ASP A 167 -26.70 -22.63 -4.49
CA ASP A 167 -27.87 -22.41 -3.65
C ASP A 167 -28.03 -20.97 -3.12
N GLY A 168 -27.07 -20.07 -3.33
CA GLY A 168 -27.21 -18.66 -2.98
C GLY A 168 -26.93 -18.32 -1.51
N GLU A 169 -26.31 -19.20 -0.73
CA GLU A 169 -25.95 -18.93 0.67
C GLU A 169 -24.43 -18.89 0.90
N ARG A 170 -24.04 -18.24 2.00
CA ARG A 170 -22.67 -18.07 2.50
C ARG A 170 -22.29 -19.17 3.48
#